data_AF-A0A9E2PTR7-F1
#
_entry.id   AF-A0A9E2PTR7-F1
#
_cell.length_a   1.000
_cell.length_b   1.000
_cell.length_c   1.000
_cell.angle_alpha   90.00
_cell.angle_beta   90.00
_cell.angle_gamma   90.00
#
_symmetry.space_group_name_H-M   'P 1'
#
loop_
_entity.id
_entity.type
_entity.pdbx_description
1 polymer ?
#
loop_
_entity_poly.entity_id
_entity_poly.type
_entity_poly.pdbx_seq_one_letter_code
_entity_poly.pdbx_strand_id
1 'polypeptide(L)'
;GVGVACLSATFAALVVDNPFPLFIYFVIAGLMGVWGVKSCRRRSALIQTGLIISVANMVLVAAFKLLEFPFTGNDLLIGVVFALGGGVLTGILALGLAPIMESLFNYSSNIRLLELLNLDQPVLKDLMLIAPGTYHHSMVVGQMVEAAAETIGANPMLAKAAAFYHDIGKIKKPNYFVENQTSGENKHEKLAPSMSSLILIAHIKDGVDLARKHRLGENIADIIRQHHGTNLISYFFHKAQTQAAKPNQAKMEDYRYPGPRPQTKEAGLVLLADQVEAASRTLTDPTPARIQGMVQKIINNVFADGQLDECELTLKDLHHIARSFNKILSGIFHQRIQYPQAIDKKKSHDDLDKQPPKNNGTKSGEAPEKNREDLKRLGIV
;
A
#
# COMPACT_ATOMS: atom_id res chain seq x y z
N GLY A 1 1.38 26.03 -2.52
CA GLY A 1 0.68 26.31 -1.25
C GLY A 1 1.05 27.67 -0.71
N VAL A 2 2.09 27.74 0.11
CA VAL A 2 2.52 28.99 0.80
C VAL A 2 2.79 30.14 -0.17
N GLY A 3 3.54 29.92 -1.26
CA GLY A 3 3.83 30.98 -2.23
C GLY A 3 2.57 31.56 -2.89
N VAL A 4 1.57 30.74 -3.19
CA VAL A 4 0.29 31.20 -3.76
C VAL A 4 -0.47 32.05 -2.76
N ALA A 5 -0.49 31.66 -1.48
CA ALA A 5 -1.12 32.43 -0.41
C ALA A 5 -0.49 33.83 -0.25
N CYS A 6 0.86 33.91 -0.26
CA CYS A 6 1.56 35.19 -0.17
C CYS A 6 1.32 36.07 -1.41
N LEU A 7 1.31 35.49 -2.61
CA LEU A 7 1.00 36.22 -3.85
C LEU A 7 -0.43 36.75 -3.84
N SER A 8 -1.43 35.93 -3.49
CA SER A 8 -2.83 36.37 -3.42
C SER A 8 -3.04 37.47 -2.38
N ALA A 9 -2.37 37.37 -1.23
CA ALA A 9 -2.43 38.41 -0.20
C ALA A 9 -1.82 39.73 -0.68
N THR A 10 -0.71 39.67 -1.43
CA THR A 10 -0.05 40.84 -2.01
C THR A 10 -0.96 41.53 -3.03
N PHE A 11 -1.56 40.77 -3.95
CA PHE A 11 -2.49 41.32 -4.94
C PHE A 11 -3.72 41.96 -4.27
N ALA A 12 -4.31 41.31 -3.27
CA ALA A 12 -5.45 41.86 -2.56
C ALA A 12 -5.11 43.15 -1.80
N ALA A 13 -3.91 43.22 -1.21
CA ALA A 13 -3.43 44.41 -0.51
C ALA A 13 -3.21 45.60 -1.44
N LEU A 14 -2.69 45.38 -2.67
CA LEU A 14 -2.44 46.44 -3.66
C LEU A 14 -3.71 47.15 -4.17
N VAL A 15 -4.88 46.58 -3.94
CA VAL A 15 -6.17 47.13 -4.40
C VAL A 15 -6.76 48.15 -3.41
N VAL A 16 -6.20 48.28 -2.20
CA VAL A 16 -6.78 49.07 -1.10
C VAL A 16 -5.79 50.09 -0.54
N ASP A 17 -6.30 51.27 -0.16
CA ASP A 17 -5.51 52.39 0.35
C ASP A 17 -4.78 52.11 1.69
N ASN A 18 -5.24 51.12 2.47
CA ASN A 18 -4.57 50.64 3.68
C ASN A 18 -4.20 49.14 3.55
N PRO A 19 -3.07 48.83 2.89
CA PRO A 19 -2.75 47.47 2.46
C PRO A 19 -2.36 46.54 3.60
N PHE A 20 -1.83 47.06 4.71
CA PHE A 20 -1.14 46.24 5.72
C PHE A 20 -2.07 45.32 6.54
N PRO A 21 -3.22 45.80 7.10
CA PRO A 21 -4.15 44.93 7.81
C PRO A 21 -4.72 43.81 6.91
N LEU A 22 -5.04 44.17 5.66
CA LEU A 22 -5.61 43.25 4.68
C LEU A 22 -4.59 42.20 4.22
N PHE A 23 -3.33 42.60 4.05
CA PHE A 23 -2.23 41.69 3.74
C PHE A 23 -2.07 40.62 4.83
N ILE A 24 -1.97 41.04 6.11
CA ILE A 24 -1.82 40.10 7.23
C ILE A 24 -3.02 39.15 7.30
N TYR A 25 -4.23 39.68 7.10
CA TYR A 25 -5.46 38.89 7.05
C TYR A 25 -5.39 37.76 6.02
N PHE A 26 -5.06 38.08 4.77
CA PHE A 26 -5.00 37.06 3.72
C PHE A 26 -3.82 36.11 3.87
N VAL A 27 -2.67 36.56 4.38
CA VAL A 27 -1.53 35.67 4.66
C VAL A 27 -1.90 34.64 5.73
N ILE A 28 -2.47 35.07 6.86
CA ILE A 28 -2.86 34.16 7.94
C ILE A 28 -3.92 33.17 7.45
N ALA A 29 -4.98 33.66 6.79
CA ALA A 29 -6.03 32.81 6.23
C ALA A 29 -5.46 31.79 5.22
N GLY A 30 -4.55 32.22 4.35
CA GLY A 30 -3.91 31.36 3.36
C GLY A 30 -3.00 30.29 3.97
N LEU A 31 -2.20 30.66 4.97
CA LEU A 31 -1.34 29.71 5.71
C LEU A 31 -2.18 28.66 6.45
N MET A 32 -3.26 29.08 7.11
CA MET A 32 -4.20 28.18 7.78
C MET A 32 -4.91 27.25 6.79
N GLY A 33 -5.29 27.76 5.61
CA GLY A 33 -5.81 26.93 4.52
C GLY A 33 -4.82 25.87 4.05
N VAL A 34 -3.55 26.24 3.83
CA VAL A 34 -2.49 25.30 3.44
C VAL A 34 -2.30 24.21 4.51
N TRP A 35 -2.25 24.60 5.78
CA TRP A 35 -2.11 23.67 6.90
C TRP A 35 -3.31 22.70 7.00
N GLY A 36 -4.53 23.22 6.89
CA GLY A 36 -5.75 22.42 6.97
C GLY A 36 -5.88 21.42 5.83
N VAL A 37 -5.54 21.81 4.60
CA VAL A 37 -5.54 20.90 3.44
C VAL A 37 -4.48 19.81 3.57
N LYS A 38 -3.27 20.14 4.07
CA LYS A 38 -2.20 19.14 4.28
C LYS A 38 -2.62 18.04 5.25
N SER A 39 -3.43 18.38 6.25
CA SER A 39 -3.93 17.46 7.28
C SER A 39 -5.28 16.82 6.91
N CYS A 40 -5.84 17.16 5.75
CA CYS A 40 -7.18 16.76 5.35
C CYS A 40 -7.24 15.29 4.95
N ARG A 41 -7.95 14.50 5.77
CA ARG A 41 -8.26 13.08 5.51
C ARG A 41 -9.77 12.84 5.27
N ARG A 42 -10.62 13.86 5.33
CA ARG A 42 -12.08 13.72 5.11
C ARG A 42 -12.61 15.01 4.49
N ARG A 43 -13.65 14.91 3.65
CA ARG A 43 -14.32 16.09 3.07
C ARG A 43 -14.80 17.09 4.14
N SER A 44 -15.24 16.59 5.31
CA SER A 44 -15.63 17.42 6.45
C SER A 44 -14.47 18.23 7.05
N ALA A 45 -13.22 17.82 6.86
CA ALA A 45 -12.06 18.56 7.35
C ALA A 45 -11.84 19.88 6.58
N LEU A 46 -12.31 20.00 5.34
CA LEU A 46 -12.30 21.27 4.60
C LEU A 46 -13.26 22.29 5.25
N ILE A 47 -14.44 21.83 5.67
CA ILE A 47 -15.41 22.67 6.39
C ILE A 47 -14.85 23.08 7.75
N GLN A 48 -14.26 22.14 8.50
CA GLN A 48 -13.60 22.43 9.77
C GLN A 48 -12.45 23.42 9.62
N THR A 49 -11.64 23.29 8.56
CA THR A 49 -10.58 24.25 8.24
C THR A 49 -11.18 25.63 7.97
N GLY A 50 -12.29 25.71 7.23
CA GLY A 50 -13.03 26.96 7.02
C GLY A 50 -13.48 27.62 8.33
N LEU A 51 -14.00 26.84 9.28
CA LEU A 51 -14.38 27.33 10.61
C LEU A 51 -13.17 27.82 11.42
N ILE A 52 -12.04 27.11 11.37
CA ILE A 52 -10.81 27.51 12.04
C ILE A 52 -10.29 28.84 11.45
N ILE A 53 -10.35 28.99 10.12
CA ILE A 53 -10.05 30.26 9.43
C ILE A 53 -11.00 31.36 9.88
N SER A 54 -12.31 31.09 9.97
CA SER A 54 -13.31 32.06 10.46
C SER A 54 -12.94 32.60 11.84
N VAL A 55 -12.62 31.72 12.80
CA VAL A 55 -12.28 32.13 14.18
C VAL A 55 -11.01 32.98 14.19
N ALA A 56 -9.95 32.57 13.49
CA ALA A 56 -8.73 33.35 13.42
C ALA A 56 -8.94 34.73 12.78
N ASN A 57 -9.71 34.77 11.69
CA ASN A 57 -10.05 36.01 10.99
C ASN A 57 -10.91 36.94 11.86
N MET A 58 -11.83 36.40 12.67
CA MET A 58 -12.61 37.20 13.63
C MET A 58 -11.71 37.84 14.68
N VAL A 59 -10.76 37.09 15.26
CA VAL A 59 -9.80 37.60 16.24
C VAL A 59 -8.95 38.72 15.63
N LEU A 60 -8.48 38.51 14.40
CA LEU A 60 -7.64 39.47 13.69
C LEU A 60 -8.40 40.76 13.33
N VAL A 61 -9.62 40.64 12.82
CA VAL A 61 -10.48 41.79 12.52
C VAL A 61 -10.82 42.56 13.79
N ALA A 62 -11.12 41.88 14.89
CA ALA A 62 -11.35 42.52 16.18
C ALA A 62 -10.11 43.30 16.66
N ALA A 63 -8.92 42.70 16.55
CA ALA A 63 -7.68 43.36 16.91
C ALA A 63 -7.42 44.63 16.10
N PHE A 64 -7.58 44.57 14.76
CA PHE A 64 -7.40 45.75 13.92
C PHE A 64 -8.46 46.84 14.18
N LYS A 65 -9.74 46.46 14.33
CA LYS A 65 -10.82 47.42 14.58
C LYS A 65 -10.72 48.10 15.95
N LEU A 66 -10.14 47.44 16.95
CA LEU A 66 -9.86 48.05 18.26
C LEU A 66 -8.69 49.05 18.22
N LEU A 67 -7.80 48.94 17.22
CA LEU A 67 -6.67 49.84 17.01
C LEU A 67 -7.01 51.03 16.09
N GLU A 68 -8.12 50.96 15.36
CA GLU A 68 -8.61 52.05 14.50
C GLU A 68 -9.32 53.15 15.31
N PHE A 69 -9.04 54.41 14.97
CA PHE A 69 -9.74 55.58 15.51
C PHE A 69 -10.40 56.38 14.38
N PRO A 70 -11.69 56.76 14.51
CA PRO A 70 -12.58 56.51 15.65
C PRO A 70 -13.12 55.08 15.70
N PHE A 71 -13.24 54.52 16.91
CA PHE A 71 -13.83 53.21 17.12
C PHE A 71 -15.36 53.26 16.96
N THR A 72 -15.88 52.38 16.09
CA THR A 72 -17.32 52.22 15.90
C THR A 72 -17.71 50.77 16.14
N GLY A 73 -18.53 50.49 17.16
CA GLY A 73 -18.98 49.13 17.48
C GLY A 73 -19.74 48.45 16.34
N ASN A 74 -20.40 49.22 15.49
CA ASN A 74 -21.08 48.72 14.30
C ASN A 74 -20.08 48.17 13.25
N ASP A 75 -18.95 48.84 13.05
CA ASP A 75 -17.90 48.41 12.11
C ASP A 75 -17.21 47.14 12.59
N LEU A 76 -17.04 46.98 13.92
CA LEU A 76 -16.57 45.75 14.53
C LEU A 76 -17.55 44.59 14.26
N LEU A 77 -18.85 44.81 14.49
CA LEU A 77 -19.87 43.77 14.29
C LEU A 77 -19.92 43.34 12.81
N ILE A 78 -19.94 44.30 11.89
CA ILE A 78 -19.91 44.05 10.45
C ILE A 78 -18.65 43.25 10.09
N GLY A 79 -17.47 43.69 10.54
CA GLY A 79 -16.20 43.02 10.28
C GLY A 79 -16.17 41.57 10.77
N VAL A 80 -16.69 41.32 11.98
CA VAL A 80 -16.76 39.97 12.57
C VAL A 80 -17.71 39.07 11.79
N VAL A 81 -18.87 39.57 11.35
CA VAL A 81 -19.83 38.81 10.53
C VAL A 81 -19.21 38.45 9.18
N PHE A 82 -18.53 39.40 8.52
CA PHE A 82 -17.82 39.13 7.27
C PHE A 82 -16.65 38.15 7.45
N ALA A 83 -15.90 38.24 8.55
CA ALA A 83 -14.83 37.29 8.87
C ALA A 83 -15.36 35.86 9.07
N LEU A 84 -16.47 35.72 9.81
CA LEU A 84 -17.13 34.44 10.02
C LEU A 84 -17.63 33.87 8.69
N GLY A 85 -18.41 34.66 7.93
CA GLY A 85 -18.97 34.26 6.65
C GLY A 85 -17.90 33.92 5.62
N GLY A 86 -16.82 34.70 5.57
CA GLY A 86 -15.70 34.49 4.65
C GLY A 86 -14.98 33.16 4.86
N GLY A 87 -14.68 32.79 6.10
CA GLY A 87 -14.04 31.49 6.39
C GLY A 87 -14.95 30.29 6.12
N VAL A 88 -16.24 30.39 6.47
CA VAL A 88 -17.24 29.34 6.16
C VAL A 88 -17.40 29.18 4.65
N LEU A 89 -17.56 30.28 3.93
CA LEU A 89 -17.67 30.29 2.48
C LEU A 89 -16.42 29.71 1.82
N THR A 90 -15.23 30.03 2.35
CA THR A 90 -13.96 29.44 1.88
C THR A 90 -13.98 27.92 1.99
N GLY A 91 -14.45 27.35 3.11
CA GLY A 91 -14.57 25.90 3.27
C GLY A 91 -15.56 25.26 2.28
N ILE A 92 -16.70 25.91 2.05
CA ILE A 92 -17.72 25.45 1.08
C ILE A 92 -17.18 25.51 -0.35
N LEU A 93 -16.56 26.63 -0.74
CA LEU A 93 -15.97 26.80 -2.06
C LEU A 93 -14.83 25.80 -2.29
N ALA A 94 -13.98 25.57 -1.29
CA ALA A 94 -12.91 24.58 -1.39
C ALA A 94 -13.48 23.17 -1.63
N LEU A 95 -14.57 22.80 -0.95
CA LEU A 95 -15.22 21.51 -1.14
C LEU A 95 -15.81 21.35 -2.56
N GLY A 96 -16.41 22.40 -3.12
CA GLY A 96 -16.99 22.38 -4.47
C GLY A 96 -15.96 22.47 -5.59
N LEU A 97 -14.90 23.25 -5.40
CA LEU A 97 -13.85 23.49 -6.41
C LEU A 97 -12.76 22.41 -6.40
N ALA A 98 -12.52 21.73 -5.28
CA ALA A 98 -11.48 20.70 -5.20
C ALA A 98 -11.62 19.59 -6.27
N PRO A 99 -12.80 18.97 -6.50
CA PRO A 99 -12.95 17.96 -7.54
C PRO A 99 -12.69 18.49 -8.96
N ILE A 100 -13.04 19.75 -9.22
CA ILE A 100 -12.81 20.41 -10.52
C ILE A 100 -11.30 20.58 -10.73
N MET A 101 -10.60 21.07 -9.72
CA MET A 101 -9.15 21.23 -9.76
C MET A 101 -8.42 19.88 -9.89
N GLU A 102 -8.84 18.86 -9.13
CA GLU A 102 -8.30 17.50 -9.24
C GLU A 102 -8.47 16.94 -10.65
N SER A 103 -9.64 17.12 -11.25
CA SER A 103 -9.90 16.66 -12.63
C SER A 103 -9.15 17.46 -13.69
N LEU A 104 -8.97 18.77 -13.50
CA LEU A 104 -8.29 19.63 -14.47
C LEU A 104 -6.77 19.36 -14.48
N PHE A 105 -6.20 19.06 -13.32
CA PHE A 105 -4.76 18.85 -13.13
C PHE A 105 -4.36 17.37 -13.00
N ASN A 106 -5.30 16.42 -13.11
CA ASN A 106 -5.09 14.99 -12.89
C ASN A 106 -4.34 14.66 -11.58
N TYR A 107 -4.59 15.47 -10.54
CA TYR A 107 -3.92 15.36 -9.25
C TYR A 107 -4.75 14.55 -8.26
N SER A 108 -4.17 13.50 -7.67
CA SER A 108 -4.83 12.71 -6.64
C SER A 108 -4.63 13.33 -5.26
N SER A 109 -5.63 14.07 -4.77
CA SER A 109 -5.63 14.56 -3.39
C SER A 109 -5.75 13.41 -2.38
N ASN A 110 -5.44 13.69 -1.11
CA ASN A 110 -5.64 12.72 -0.02
C ASN A 110 -7.09 12.21 0.05
N ILE A 111 -8.08 13.06 -0.26
CA ILE A 111 -9.49 12.66 -0.29
C ILE A 111 -9.72 11.68 -1.44
N ARG A 112 -9.19 11.99 -2.63
CA ARG A 112 -9.28 11.09 -3.78
C ARG A 112 -8.60 9.75 -3.52
N LEU A 113 -7.43 9.75 -2.90
CA LEU A 113 -6.74 8.51 -2.52
C LEU A 113 -7.58 7.66 -1.55
N LEU A 114 -8.29 8.26 -0.59
CA LEU A 114 -9.22 7.50 0.27
C LEU A 114 -10.38 6.89 -0.49
N GLU A 115 -10.93 7.60 -1.48
CA GLU A 115 -11.97 7.05 -2.35
C GLU A 115 -11.43 5.86 -3.14
N LEU A 116 -10.18 5.93 -3.61
CA LEU A 116 -9.52 4.85 -4.34
C LEU A 116 -9.13 3.67 -3.44
N LEU A 117 -9.00 3.88 -2.13
CA LEU A 117 -8.83 2.81 -1.15
C LEU A 117 -10.13 2.08 -0.82
N ASN A 118 -11.29 2.59 -1.26
CA ASN A 118 -12.54 1.89 -1.13
C ASN A 118 -12.57 0.67 -2.07
N LEU A 119 -12.79 -0.52 -1.51
CA LEU A 119 -12.85 -1.77 -2.27
C LEU A 119 -14.10 -1.88 -3.15
N ASP A 120 -15.06 -0.96 -2.99
CA ASP A 120 -16.25 -0.90 -3.85
C ASP A 120 -16.00 -0.27 -5.24
N GLN A 121 -14.77 0.14 -5.54
CA GLN A 121 -14.43 0.68 -6.86
C GLN A 121 -14.69 -0.36 -7.98
N PRO A 122 -15.36 0.02 -9.09
CA PRO A 122 -15.77 -0.93 -10.13
C PRO A 122 -14.63 -1.82 -10.65
N VAL A 123 -13.45 -1.25 -10.90
CA VAL A 123 -12.29 -2.01 -11.42
C VAL A 123 -11.72 -2.99 -10.38
N LEU A 124 -11.82 -2.69 -9.08
CA LEU A 124 -11.42 -3.63 -8.02
C LEU A 124 -12.42 -4.77 -7.88
N LYS A 125 -13.72 -4.50 -8.08
CA LYS A 125 -14.73 -5.57 -8.16
C LYS A 125 -14.50 -6.48 -9.35
N ASP A 126 -14.19 -5.90 -10.51
CA ASP A 126 -13.81 -6.67 -11.70
C ASP A 126 -12.56 -7.52 -11.43
N LEU A 127 -11.52 -6.95 -10.80
CA LEU A 127 -10.33 -7.69 -10.41
C LEU A 127 -10.66 -8.86 -9.48
N MET A 128 -11.48 -8.62 -8.44
CA MET A 128 -11.88 -9.64 -7.47
C MET A 128 -12.66 -10.80 -8.13
N LEU A 129 -13.53 -10.51 -9.10
CA LEU A 129 -14.36 -11.51 -9.77
C LEU A 129 -13.61 -12.27 -10.86
N ILE A 130 -12.78 -11.57 -11.65
CA ILE A 130 -12.12 -12.13 -12.85
C ILE A 130 -10.73 -12.72 -12.51
N ALA A 131 -10.00 -12.10 -11.59
CA ALA A 131 -8.63 -12.47 -11.21
C ALA A 131 -8.46 -12.48 -9.66
N PRO A 132 -9.18 -13.37 -8.94
CA PRO A 132 -9.23 -13.35 -7.47
C PRO A 132 -7.86 -13.56 -6.80
N GLY A 133 -6.96 -14.32 -7.43
CA GLY A 133 -5.61 -14.52 -6.94
C GLY A 133 -4.79 -13.24 -6.97
N THR A 134 -4.84 -12.52 -8.09
CA THR A 134 -4.21 -11.19 -8.24
C THR A 134 -4.83 -10.17 -7.29
N TYR A 135 -6.14 -10.20 -7.09
CA TYR A 135 -6.81 -9.34 -6.10
C TYR A 135 -6.24 -9.59 -4.70
N HIS A 136 -6.17 -10.84 -4.26
CA HIS A 136 -5.64 -11.17 -2.93
C HIS A 136 -4.17 -10.77 -2.77
N HIS A 137 -3.34 -11.03 -3.79
CA HIS A 137 -1.96 -10.55 -3.86
C HIS A 137 -1.88 -9.03 -3.68
N SER A 138 -2.64 -8.27 -4.46
CA SER A 138 -2.65 -6.80 -4.41
C SER A 138 -3.05 -6.25 -3.03
N MET A 139 -3.97 -6.93 -2.32
CA MET A 139 -4.35 -6.55 -0.95
C MET A 139 -3.20 -6.74 0.05
N VAL A 140 -2.46 -7.85 -0.05
CA VAL A 140 -1.30 -8.12 0.83
C VAL A 140 -0.17 -7.13 0.53
N VAL A 141 0.15 -6.91 -0.74
CA VAL A 141 1.13 -5.89 -1.16
C VAL A 141 0.73 -4.52 -0.60
N GLY A 142 -0.56 -4.15 -0.70
CA GLY A 142 -1.10 -2.92 -0.13
C GLY A 142 -0.82 -2.74 1.37
N GLN A 143 -1.00 -3.79 2.16
CA GLN A 143 -0.70 -3.76 3.60
C GLN A 143 0.81 -3.61 3.87
N MET A 144 1.64 -4.30 3.09
CA MET A 144 3.09 -4.23 3.22
C MET A 144 3.63 -2.83 2.90
N VAL A 145 3.20 -2.24 1.78
CA VAL A 145 3.70 -0.92 1.36
C VAL A 145 3.15 0.22 2.22
N GLU A 146 1.93 0.13 2.73
CA GLU A 146 1.37 1.11 3.66
C GLU A 146 2.24 1.20 4.91
N ALA A 147 2.48 0.05 5.55
CA ALA A 147 3.27 -0.02 6.77
C ALA A 147 4.73 0.44 6.54
N ALA A 148 5.33 0.05 5.41
CA ALA A 148 6.69 0.48 5.07
C ALA A 148 6.77 1.99 4.79
N ALA A 149 5.82 2.54 4.02
CA ALA A 149 5.77 3.95 3.67
C ALA A 149 5.68 4.85 4.91
N GLU A 150 4.85 4.48 5.90
CA GLU A 150 4.76 5.21 7.17
C GLU A 150 6.12 5.27 7.89
N THR A 151 6.88 4.18 7.88
CA THR A 151 8.17 4.12 8.59
C THR A 151 9.29 4.93 7.94
N ILE A 152 9.25 5.13 6.62
CA ILE A 152 10.29 5.85 5.86
C ILE A 152 9.88 7.28 5.48
N GLY A 153 8.70 7.73 5.90
CA GLY A 153 8.17 9.06 5.57
C GLY A 153 7.77 9.25 4.11
N ALA A 154 7.47 8.16 3.39
CA ALA A 154 6.80 8.22 2.09
C ALA A 154 5.28 8.45 2.26
N ASN A 155 4.53 8.61 1.18
CA ASN A 155 3.07 8.74 1.24
C ASN A 155 2.39 7.36 1.36
N PRO A 156 1.90 6.95 2.54
CA PRO A 156 1.34 5.61 2.73
C PRO A 156 0.02 5.40 1.99
N MET A 157 -0.77 6.46 1.85
CA MET A 157 -2.07 6.37 1.16
C MET A 157 -1.88 6.18 -0.34
N LEU A 158 -0.93 6.90 -0.94
CA LEU A 158 -0.58 6.72 -2.35
C LEU A 158 0.02 5.34 -2.58
N ALA A 159 0.98 4.90 -1.77
CA ALA A 159 1.60 3.59 -1.91
C ALA A 159 0.56 2.46 -1.84
N LYS A 160 -0.33 2.51 -0.85
CA LYS A 160 -1.41 1.51 -0.68
C LYS A 160 -2.41 1.53 -1.84
N ALA A 161 -2.86 2.72 -2.24
CA ALA A 161 -3.77 2.84 -3.37
C ALA A 161 -3.10 2.27 -4.62
N ALA A 162 -1.88 2.68 -4.93
CA ALA A 162 -1.14 2.17 -6.08
C ALA A 162 -0.97 0.65 -6.03
N ALA A 163 -0.66 0.06 -4.88
CA ALA A 163 -0.58 -1.39 -4.71
C ALA A 163 -1.91 -2.11 -4.97
N PHE A 164 -3.07 -1.54 -4.63
CA PHE A 164 -4.36 -2.14 -4.97
C PHE A 164 -4.59 -2.22 -6.48
N TYR A 165 -4.00 -1.29 -7.25
CA TYR A 165 -4.23 -1.17 -8.68
C TYR A 165 -3.06 -1.63 -9.55
N HIS A 166 -1.88 -1.91 -8.99
CA HIS A 166 -0.63 -2.12 -9.75
C HIS A 166 -0.78 -3.20 -10.85
N ASP A 167 -1.64 -4.18 -10.57
CA ASP A 167 -1.80 -5.40 -11.34
C ASP A 167 -3.14 -5.51 -12.09
N ILE A 168 -3.94 -4.44 -12.15
CA ILE A 168 -5.29 -4.48 -12.76
C ILE A 168 -5.30 -4.88 -14.24
N GLY A 169 -4.17 -4.72 -14.93
CA GLY A 169 -4.04 -5.19 -16.31
C GLY A 169 -4.21 -6.71 -16.47
N LYS A 170 -3.94 -7.49 -15.41
CA LYS A 170 -4.09 -8.96 -15.42
C LYS A 170 -5.54 -9.39 -15.65
N ILE A 171 -6.53 -8.52 -15.42
CA ILE A 171 -7.96 -8.74 -15.75
C ILE A 171 -8.16 -9.17 -17.21
N LYS A 172 -7.34 -8.67 -18.15
CA LYS A 172 -7.47 -9.00 -19.57
C LYS A 172 -7.17 -10.45 -19.88
N LYS A 173 -6.25 -11.07 -19.14
CA LYS A 173 -5.70 -12.41 -19.41
C LYS A 173 -5.38 -13.18 -18.12
N PRO A 174 -6.36 -13.37 -17.21
CA PRO A 174 -6.10 -13.86 -15.85
C PRO A 174 -5.43 -15.23 -15.82
N ASN A 175 -5.84 -16.14 -16.72
CA ASN A 175 -5.35 -17.52 -16.77
C ASN A 175 -3.85 -17.67 -17.15
N TYR A 176 -3.19 -16.59 -17.56
CA TYR A 176 -1.74 -16.56 -17.81
C TYR A 176 -0.93 -16.22 -16.56
N PHE A 177 -1.57 -15.80 -15.47
CA PHE A 177 -0.89 -15.46 -14.23
C PHE A 177 -1.10 -16.57 -13.20
N VAL A 178 0.00 -17.09 -12.64
CA VAL A 178 0.03 -18.32 -11.85
C VAL A 178 -0.88 -18.24 -10.61
N GLU A 179 -1.01 -17.07 -10.02
CA GLU A 179 -1.86 -16.84 -8.85
C GLU A 179 -3.36 -17.02 -9.14
N ASN A 180 -3.77 -16.97 -10.42
CA ASN A 180 -5.16 -17.17 -10.84
C ASN A 180 -5.43 -18.55 -11.45
N GLN A 181 -4.41 -19.40 -11.59
CA GLN A 181 -4.56 -20.72 -12.18
C GLN A 181 -5.14 -21.71 -11.15
N THR A 182 -6.37 -22.17 -11.36
CA THR A 182 -7.07 -23.11 -10.45
C THR A 182 -6.97 -24.56 -10.90
N SER A 183 -6.76 -24.82 -12.19
CA SER A 183 -6.88 -26.16 -12.80
C SER A 183 -5.56 -26.92 -12.95
N GLY A 184 -4.45 -26.39 -12.43
CA GLY A 184 -3.11 -26.97 -12.57
C GLY A 184 -2.51 -26.93 -13.98
N GLU A 185 -3.29 -26.61 -15.03
CA GLU A 185 -2.79 -26.44 -16.40
C GLU A 185 -2.18 -25.05 -16.60
N ASN A 186 -0.86 -24.99 -16.79
CA ASN A 186 -0.16 -23.73 -17.06
C ASN A 186 -0.22 -23.39 -18.57
N LYS A 187 -0.92 -22.32 -18.92
CA LYS A 187 -1.08 -21.87 -20.33
C LYS A 187 0.25 -21.54 -21.02
N HIS A 188 1.31 -21.23 -20.27
CA HIS A 188 2.63 -20.95 -20.81
C HIS A 188 3.39 -22.18 -21.31
N GLU A 189 2.95 -23.40 -20.98
CA GLU A 189 3.61 -24.63 -21.46
C GLU A 189 3.48 -24.81 -22.97
N LYS A 190 2.36 -24.34 -23.54
CA LYS A 190 2.04 -24.44 -24.97
C LYS A 190 2.58 -23.28 -25.80
N LEU A 191 3.29 -22.34 -25.17
CA LEU A 191 3.77 -21.11 -25.81
C LEU A 191 5.29 -21.09 -25.93
N ALA A 192 5.77 -20.43 -26.98
CA ALA A 192 7.17 -20.03 -27.07
C ALA A 192 7.52 -19.09 -25.90
N PRO A 193 8.75 -19.15 -25.34
CA PRO A 193 9.14 -18.29 -24.23
C PRO A 193 8.99 -16.79 -24.53
N SER A 194 9.28 -16.36 -25.76
CA SER A 194 9.09 -14.96 -26.18
C SER A 194 7.63 -14.52 -26.13
N MET A 195 6.69 -15.37 -26.56
CA MET A 195 5.25 -15.10 -26.47
C MET A 195 4.78 -15.01 -25.03
N SER A 196 5.31 -15.86 -24.15
CA SER A 196 5.03 -15.80 -22.71
C SER A 196 5.49 -14.47 -22.12
N SER A 197 6.72 -14.02 -22.42
CA SER A 197 7.22 -12.72 -21.98
C SER A 197 6.36 -11.56 -22.49
N LEU A 198 5.94 -11.58 -23.75
CA LEU A 198 5.06 -10.55 -24.31
C LEU A 198 3.70 -10.48 -23.60
N ILE A 199 3.12 -11.63 -23.26
CA ILE A 199 1.85 -11.68 -22.50
C ILE A 199 2.05 -11.10 -21.10
N LEU A 200 3.14 -11.47 -20.43
CA LEU A 200 3.44 -10.91 -19.11
C LEU A 200 3.66 -9.40 -19.22
N ILE A 201 4.48 -8.90 -20.13
CA ILE A 201 4.73 -7.45 -20.27
C ILE A 201 3.44 -6.67 -20.60
N ALA A 202 2.51 -7.26 -21.36
CA ALA A 202 1.29 -6.60 -21.79
C ALA A 202 0.38 -6.14 -20.63
N HIS A 203 0.42 -6.79 -19.46
CA HIS A 203 -0.42 -6.38 -18.32
C HIS A 203 -0.09 -4.96 -17.85
N ILE A 204 1.13 -4.49 -18.05
CA ILE A 204 1.52 -3.12 -17.68
C ILE A 204 0.74 -2.12 -18.53
N LYS A 205 0.75 -2.31 -19.86
CA LYS A 205 0.03 -1.44 -20.80
C LYS A 205 -1.47 -1.50 -20.56
N ASP A 206 -2.01 -2.71 -20.43
CA ASP A 206 -3.44 -2.93 -20.16
C ASP A 206 -3.86 -2.29 -18.83
N GLY A 207 -2.98 -2.34 -17.81
CA GLY A 207 -3.20 -1.73 -16.51
C GLY A 207 -3.22 -0.21 -16.56
N VAL A 208 -2.28 0.41 -17.29
CA VAL A 208 -2.25 1.86 -17.52
C VAL A 208 -3.53 2.32 -18.25
N ASP A 209 -3.96 1.58 -19.27
CA ASP A 209 -5.18 1.91 -20.03
C ASP A 209 -6.43 1.80 -19.14
N LEU A 210 -6.52 0.78 -18.29
CA LEU A 210 -7.57 0.68 -17.27
C LEU A 210 -7.51 1.81 -16.25
N ALA A 211 -6.33 2.17 -15.76
CA ALA A 211 -6.17 3.26 -14.80
C ALA A 211 -6.67 4.60 -15.34
N ARG A 212 -6.38 4.88 -16.62
CA ARG A 212 -6.89 6.07 -17.32
C ARG A 212 -8.40 6.01 -17.53
N LYS A 213 -8.91 4.87 -18.00
CA LYS A 213 -10.36 4.65 -18.18
C LYS A 213 -11.16 4.88 -16.88
N HIS A 214 -10.61 4.43 -15.75
CA HIS A 214 -11.24 4.56 -14.44
C HIS A 214 -10.83 5.84 -13.67
N ARG A 215 -10.06 6.74 -14.29
CA ARG A 215 -9.61 8.01 -13.70
C ARG A 215 -8.97 7.82 -12.32
N LEU A 216 -8.01 6.89 -12.23
CA LEU A 216 -7.26 6.61 -10.99
C LEU A 216 -6.20 7.69 -10.68
N GLY A 217 -5.87 8.52 -11.66
CA GLY A 217 -4.85 9.57 -11.56
C GLY A 217 -3.49 9.11 -12.08
N GLU A 218 -2.67 10.05 -12.57
CA GLU A 218 -1.41 9.74 -13.23
C GLU A 218 -0.39 9.11 -12.27
N ASN A 219 -0.35 9.51 -10.99
CA ASN A 219 0.56 8.90 -10.01
C ASN A 219 0.36 7.38 -9.89
N ILE A 220 -0.89 6.89 -9.94
CA ILE A 220 -1.18 5.44 -9.88
C ILE A 220 -0.86 4.78 -11.22
N ALA A 221 -1.21 5.42 -12.34
CA ALA A 221 -0.88 4.91 -13.66
C ALA A 221 0.64 4.80 -13.88
N ASP A 222 1.42 5.72 -13.32
CA ASP A 222 2.88 5.72 -13.36
C ASP A 222 3.46 4.59 -12.51
N ILE A 223 2.93 4.36 -11.30
CA ILE A 223 3.34 3.21 -10.47
C ILE A 223 2.99 1.89 -11.16
N ILE A 224 1.81 1.76 -11.79
CA ILE A 224 1.48 0.60 -12.63
C ILE A 224 2.53 0.41 -13.73
N ARG A 225 2.99 1.49 -14.37
CA ARG A 225 4.04 1.39 -15.40
C ARG A 225 5.40 0.94 -14.86
N GLN A 226 5.72 1.35 -13.64
CA GLN A 226 7.06 1.24 -13.04
C GLN A 226 7.23 0.04 -12.10
N HIS A 227 6.17 -0.63 -11.67
CA HIS A 227 6.25 -1.57 -10.54
C HIS A 227 7.14 -2.80 -10.79
N HIS A 228 7.43 -3.15 -12.05
CA HIS A 228 8.44 -4.16 -12.38
C HIS A 228 9.80 -3.58 -12.81
N GLY A 229 9.89 -2.26 -12.95
CA GLY A 229 11.07 -1.56 -13.44
C GLY A 229 11.57 -2.15 -14.76
N THR A 230 12.84 -2.52 -14.78
CA THR A 230 13.50 -3.16 -15.93
C THR A 230 13.90 -4.60 -15.63
N ASN A 231 13.22 -5.23 -14.66
CA ASN A 231 13.52 -6.59 -14.21
C ASN A 231 13.51 -7.59 -15.37
N LEU A 232 14.37 -8.60 -15.25
CA LEU A 232 14.43 -9.71 -16.19
C LEU A 232 13.37 -10.76 -15.83
N ILE A 233 12.58 -11.17 -16.82
CA ILE A 233 11.66 -12.32 -16.76
C ILE A 233 12.49 -13.60 -16.85
N SER A 234 13.20 -13.89 -15.76
CA SER A 234 14.30 -14.87 -15.70
C SER A 234 13.88 -16.27 -16.14
N TYR A 235 12.73 -16.77 -15.69
CA TYR A 235 12.24 -18.10 -16.04
C TYR A 235 12.13 -18.31 -17.56
N PHE A 236 11.48 -17.38 -18.27
CA PHE A 236 11.31 -17.50 -19.72
C PHE A 236 12.60 -17.21 -20.49
N PHE A 237 13.47 -16.33 -19.97
CA PHE A 237 14.79 -16.12 -20.55
C PHE A 237 15.66 -17.39 -20.48
N HIS A 238 15.73 -18.04 -19.32
CA HIS A 238 16.47 -19.30 -19.17
C HIS A 238 15.85 -20.42 -20.02
N LYS A 239 14.52 -20.53 -20.06
CA LYS A 239 13.83 -21.49 -20.95
C LYS A 239 14.18 -21.24 -22.42
N ALA A 240 14.25 -19.99 -22.85
CA ALA A 240 14.64 -19.61 -24.20
C ALA A 240 16.09 -19.98 -24.52
N GLN A 241 17.03 -19.76 -23.59
CA GLN A 241 18.42 -20.17 -23.76
C GLN A 241 18.57 -21.68 -23.89
N THR A 242 17.85 -22.46 -23.07
CA THR A 242 17.89 -23.93 -23.15
C THR A 242 17.30 -24.47 -24.46
N GLN A 243 16.31 -23.77 -25.04
CA GLN A 243 15.67 -24.15 -26.30
C GLN A 243 16.40 -23.60 -27.55
N ALA A 244 17.39 -22.72 -27.38
CA ALA A 244 18.09 -22.09 -28.49
C ALA A 244 19.02 -23.08 -29.19
N ALA A 245 18.94 -23.13 -30.53
CA ALA A 245 19.82 -23.96 -31.34
C ALA A 245 21.24 -23.39 -31.45
N LYS A 246 21.41 -22.09 -31.16
CA LYS A 246 22.70 -21.39 -31.17
C LYS A 246 22.89 -20.58 -29.89
N PRO A 247 24.14 -20.47 -29.37
CA PRO A 247 24.48 -19.48 -28.36
C PRO A 247 24.05 -18.08 -28.82
N ASN A 248 23.46 -17.28 -27.93
CA ASN A 248 22.98 -15.91 -28.18
C ASN A 248 21.78 -15.75 -29.14
N GLN A 249 21.03 -16.81 -29.43
CA GLN A 249 19.77 -16.65 -30.19
C GLN A 249 18.68 -15.95 -29.36
N ALA A 250 18.67 -16.16 -28.03
CA ALA A 250 17.80 -15.46 -27.11
C ALA A 250 18.51 -14.22 -26.55
N LYS A 251 18.05 -13.02 -26.92
CA LYS A 251 18.57 -11.75 -26.40
C LYS A 251 17.95 -11.46 -25.03
N MET A 252 18.75 -11.02 -24.07
CA MET A 252 18.28 -10.74 -22.71
C MET A 252 17.25 -9.60 -22.69
N GLU A 253 17.42 -8.64 -23.59
CA GLU A 253 16.61 -7.43 -23.74
C GLU A 253 15.15 -7.77 -24.06
N ASP A 254 14.91 -8.84 -24.84
CA ASP A 254 13.55 -9.29 -25.21
C ASP A 254 12.75 -9.87 -24.03
N TYR A 255 13.41 -10.07 -22.88
CA TYR A 255 12.84 -10.65 -21.67
C TYR A 255 12.88 -9.66 -20.49
N ARG A 256 13.27 -8.40 -20.71
CA ARG A 256 13.18 -7.37 -19.68
C ARG A 256 11.86 -6.60 -19.79
N TYR A 257 11.34 -6.18 -18.65
CA TYR A 257 10.27 -5.20 -18.64
C TYR A 257 10.75 -3.88 -19.25
N PRO A 258 9.88 -3.15 -19.98
CA PRO A 258 10.27 -1.94 -20.70
C PRO A 258 10.58 -0.74 -19.78
N GLY A 259 10.24 -0.82 -18.50
CA GLY A 259 10.40 0.27 -17.56
C GLY A 259 9.41 1.44 -17.77
N PRO A 260 9.73 2.63 -17.23
CA PRO A 260 11.01 2.99 -16.60
C PRO A 260 11.21 2.33 -15.22
N ARG A 261 12.42 2.47 -14.66
CA ARG A 261 12.67 2.12 -13.25
C ARG A 261 11.79 2.99 -12.33
N PRO A 262 11.52 2.57 -11.08
CA PRO A 262 10.84 3.39 -10.10
C PRO A 262 11.41 4.81 -10.03
N GLN A 263 10.54 5.82 -10.20
CA GLN A 263 10.91 7.25 -10.13
C GLN A 263 10.65 7.86 -8.75
N THR A 264 9.89 7.16 -7.90
CA THR A 264 9.47 7.64 -6.58
C THR A 264 9.66 6.56 -5.51
N LYS A 265 9.69 6.98 -4.24
CA LYS A 265 9.77 6.04 -3.11
C LYS A 265 8.60 5.07 -3.12
N GLU A 266 7.39 5.55 -3.42
CA GLU A 266 6.17 4.75 -3.50
C GLU A 266 6.25 3.70 -4.60
N ALA A 267 6.74 4.05 -5.79
CA ALA A 267 6.97 3.08 -6.88
C ALA A 267 7.99 2.02 -6.46
N GLY A 268 9.08 2.41 -5.80
CA GLY A 268 10.11 1.49 -5.30
C GLY A 268 9.57 0.56 -4.22
N LEU A 269 8.70 1.05 -3.33
CA LEU A 269 8.01 0.22 -2.33
C LEU A 269 7.13 -0.84 -2.97
N VAL A 270 6.33 -0.47 -3.99
CA VAL A 270 5.48 -1.42 -4.71
C VAL A 270 6.33 -2.48 -5.42
N LEU A 271 7.42 -2.08 -6.09
CA LEU A 271 8.34 -3.01 -6.76
C LEU A 271 8.97 -4.02 -5.79
N LEU A 272 9.38 -3.57 -4.59
CA LEU A 272 9.96 -4.43 -3.58
C LEU A 272 8.91 -5.36 -2.97
N ALA A 273 7.73 -4.83 -2.63
CA ALA A 273 6.67 -5.58 -2.00
C ALA A 273 6.08 -6.65 -2.94
N ASP A 274 5.87 -6.34 -4.21
CA ASP A 274 5.42 -7.28 -5.24
C ASP A 274 6.32 -8.52 -5.30
N GLN A 275 7.63 -8.30 -5.47
CA GLN A 275 8.60 -9.40 -5.54
C GLN A 275 8.69 -10.20 -4.23
N VAL A 276 8.69 -9.52 -3.09
CA VAL A 276 8.77 -10.18 -1.77
C VAL A 276 7.51 -11.00 -1.49
N GLU A 277 6.33 -10.46 -1.78
CA GLU A 277 5.05 -11.16 -1.61
C GLU A 277 4.99 -12.40 -2.50
N ALA A 278 5.30 -12.23 -3.80
CA ALA A 278 5.27 -13.32 -4.77
C ALA A 278 6.23 -14.45 -4.39
N ALA A 279 7.46 -14.10 -3.97
CA ALA A 279 8.43 -15.08 -3.50
C ALA A 279 7.98 -15.78 -2.21
N SER A 280 7.32 -15.06 -1.30
CA SER A 280 6.85 -15.62 -0.03
C SER A 280 5.84 -16.76 -0.20
N ARG A 281 5.05 -16.74 -1.27
CA ARG A 281 4.07 -17.80 -1.60
C ARG A 281 4.73 -19.15 -1.92
N THR A 282 6.01 -19.13 -2.30
CA THR A 282 6.78 -20.33 -2.67
C THR A 282 7.60 -20.90 -1.52
N LEU A 283 7.64 -20.23 -0.37
CA LEU A 283 8.38 -20.70 0.80
C LEU A 283 7.73 -21.95 1.40
N THR A 284 8.51 -23.03 1.46
CA THR A 284 8.15 -24.21 2.24
C THR A 284 8.51 -23.99 3.71
N ASP A 285 7.55 -24.23 4.61
CA ASP A 285 7.71 -24.03 6.06
C ASP A 285 8.25 -22.61 6.42
N PRO A 286 7.40 -21.58 6.33
CA PRO A 286 7.78 -20.17 6.42
C PRO A 286 8.07 -19.72 7.86
N THR A 287 9.18 -20.19 8.43
CA THR A 287 9.66 -19.73 9.75
C THR A 287 10.11 -18.26 9.70
N PRO A 288 10.10 -17.50 10.83
CA PRO A 288 10.59 -16.13 10.88
C PRO A 288 11.97 -15.92 10.24
N ALA A 289 12.91 -16.83 10.52
CA ALA A 289 14.27 -16.76 9.99
C ALA A 289 14.32 -16.94 8.46
N ARG A 290 13.50 -17.84 7.91
CA ARG A 290 13.41 -18.05 6.45
C ARG A 290 12.76 -16.87 5.75
N ILE A 291 11.70 -16.30 6.34
CA ILE A 291 11.06 -15.08 5.84
C ILE A 291 12.09 -13.94 5.80
N GLN A 292 12.80 -13.71 6.92
CA GLN A 292 13.82 -12.66 7.00
C GLN A 292 14.93 -12.84 5.97
N GLY A 293 15.44 -14.06 5.81
CA GLY A 293 16.46 -14.37 4.81
C GLY A 293 15.98 -14.12 3.38
N MET A 294 14.74 -14.51 3.06
CA MET A 294 14.12 -14.30 1.75
C MET A 294 13.94 -12.81 1.46
N VAL A 295 13.36 -12.04 2.39
CA VAL A 295 13.15 -10.59 2.24
C VAL A 295 14.48 -9.86 2.02
N GLN A 296 15.49 -10.16 2.83
CA GLN A 296 16.80 -9.52 2.70
C GLN A 296 17.46 -9.86 1.37
N LYS A 297 17.36 -11.12 0.92
CA LYS A 297 17.92 -11.56 -0.36
C LYS A 297 17.29 -10.81 -1.53
N ILE A 298 15.95 -10.67 -1.55
CA ILE A 298 15.26 -10.00 -2.65
C ILE A 298 15.60 -8.51 -2.68
N ILE A 299 15.55 -7.82 -1.54
CA ILE A 299 15.90 -6.40 -1.45
C ILE A 299 17.33 -6.17 -1.95
N ASN A 300 18.29 -7.02 -1.53
CA ASN A 300 19.68 -6.93 -1.97
C ASN A 300 19.84 -7.19 -3.48
N ASN A 301 19.10 -8.16 -4.04
CA ASN A 301 19.15 -8.44 -5.47
C ASN A 301 18.61 -7.26 -6.29
N VAL A 302 17.49 -6.68 -5.88
CA VAL A 302 16.89 -5.50 -6.53
C VAL A 302 17.83 -4.29 -6.46
N PHE A 303 18.47 -4.08 -5.31
CA PHE A 303 19.48 -3.05 -5.13
C PHE A 303 20.70 -3.29 -6.03
N ALA A 304 21.22 -4.51 -6.07
CA ALA A 304 22.39 -4.87 -6.89
C ALA A 304 22.14 -4.79 -8.40
N ASP A 305 20.90 -5.00 -8.86
CA ASP A 305 20.49 -4.83 -10.26
C ASP A 305 20.24 -3.35 -10.64
N GLY A 306 20.41 -2.41 -9.71
CA GLY A 306 20.24 -0.98 -9.93
C GLY A 306 18.79 -0.54 -10.17
N GLN A 307 17.79 -1.36 -9.80
CA GLN A 307 16.39 -1.01 -10.02
C GLN A 307 15.94 0.21 -9.22
N LEU A 308 16.65 0.57 -8.16
CA LEU A 308 16.30 1.69 -7.27
C LEU A 308 17.12 2.96 -7.56
N ASP A 309 17.96 2.96 -8.60
CA ASP A 309 18.88 4.07 -8.91
C ASP A 309 18.16 5.40 -9.22
N GLU A 310 16.90 5.32 -9.67
CA GLU A 310 16.10 6.46 -10.13
C GLU A 310 15.03 6.88 -9.10
N CYS A 311 15.03 6.29 -7.90
CA CYS A 311 14.16 6.71 -6.80
C CYS A 311 14.95 7.07 -5.53
N GLU A 312 14.39 7.95 -4.71
CA GLU A 312 15.08 8.48 -3.53
C GLU A 312 15.10 7.53 -2.31
N LEU A 313 15.10 6.21 -2.52
CA LEU A 313 15.19 5.22 -1.44
C LEU A 313 16.64 5.10 -0.95
N THR A 314 16.85 5.39 0.34
CA THR A 314 18.18 5.26 0.96
C THR A 314 18.43 3.85 1.48
N LEU A 315 19.70 3.48 1.71
CA LEU A 315 20.06 2.21 2.39
C LEU A 315 19.39 2.08 3.76
N LYS A 316 19.24 3.21 4.48
CA LYS A 316 18.51 3.24 5.75
C LYS A 316 17.05 2.86 5.54
N ASP A 317 16.40 3.40 4.51
CA ASP A 317 15.02 3.07 4.15
C ASP A 317 14.87 1.59 3.84
N LEU A 318 15.79 0.98 3.08
CA LEU A 318 15.77 -0.46 2.78
C LEU A 318 15.77 -1.34 4.05
N HIS A 319 16.53 -0.97 5.08
CA HIS A 319 16.50 -1.68 6.36
C HIS A 319 15.16 -1.52 7.10
N HIS A 320 14.54 -0.33 7.05
CA HIS A 320 13.21 -0.12 7.64
C HIS A 320 12.13 -0.89 6.87
N ILE A 321 12.18 -0.89 5.54
CA ILE A 321 11.30 -1.65 4.65
C ILE A 321 11.39 -3.14 4.97
N ALA A 322 12.61 -3.70 5.02
CA ALA A 322 12.83 -5.11 5.33
C ALA A 322 12.20 -5.50 6.68
N ARG A 323 12.39 -4.69 7.73
CA ARG A 323 11.77 -4.92 9.04
C ARG A 323 10.23 -4.89 8.98
N SER A 324 9.67 -3.93 8.25
CA SER A 324 8.22 -3.81 8.08
C SER A 324 7.64 -5.03 7.36
N PHE A 325 8.23 -5.42 6.23
CA PHE A 325 7.82 -6.59 5.46
C PHE A 325 7.92 -7.89 6.27
N ASN A 326 9.02 -8.08 7.00
CA ASN A 326 9.20 -9.25 7.88
C ASN A 326 8.09 -9.35 8.93
N LYS A 327 7.70 -8.22 9.54
CA LYS A 327 6.63 -8.20 10.54
C LYS A 327 5.28 -8.59 9.94
N ILE A 328 4.92 -8.00 8.79
CA ILE A 328 3.65 -8.29 8.12
C ILE A 328 3.58 -9.75 7.65
N LEU A 329 4.60 -10.23 6.94
CA LEU A 329 4.66 -11.61 6.47
C LEU A 329 4.67 -12.62 7.62
N SER A 330 5.42 -12.36 8.69
CA SER A 330 5.41 -13.23 9.86
C SER A 330 4.00 -13.35 10.45
N GLY A 331 3.26 -12.24 10.54
CA GLY A 331 1.85 -12.26 10.98
C GLY A 331 0.94 -13.11 10.08
N ILE A 332 1.09 -12.97 8.76
CA ILE A 332 0.30 -13.73 7.77
C ILE A 332 0.60 -15.24 7.87
N PHE A 333 1.87 -15.62 8.02
CA PHE A 333 2.26 -17.03 8.07
C PHE A 333 2.10 -17.67 9.45
N HIS A 334 2.13 -16.91 10.56
CA HIS A 334 1.90 -17.46 11.91
C HIS A 334 0.47 -17.96 12.11
N GLN A 335 -0.53 -17.32 11.49
CA GLN A 335 -1.91 -17.81 11.54
C GLN A 335 -2.12 -19.12 10.79
N ARG A 336 -1.19 -19.53 9.91
CA ARG A 336 -1.30 -20.76 9.11
C ARG A 336 -0.72 -22.01 9.77
N ILE A 337 -0.06 -21.90 10.93
CA ILE A 337 0.40 -23.08 11.66
C ILE A 337 -0.83 -23.77 12.27
N GLN A 338 -1.22 -24.90 11.67
CA GLN A 338 -2.28 -25.78 12.17
C GLN A 338 -2.03 -26.15 13.64
N TYR A 339 -3.03 -25.95 14.48
CA TYR A 339 -3.09 -26.63 15.77
C TYR A 339 -3.03 -28.14 15.52
N PRO A 340 -2.20 -28.90 16.26
CA PRO A 340 -2.21 -30.35 16.17
C PRO A 340 -3.65 -30.83 16.38
N GLN A 341 -4.22 -31.48 15.38
CA GLN A 341 -5.49 -32.18 15.57
C GLN A 341 -5.27 -33.17 16.70
N ALA A 342 -6.04 -33.01 17.78
CA ALA A 342 -6.02 -33.95 18.88
C ALA A 342 -6.20 -35.35 18.32
N ILE A 343 -5.27 -36.24 18.67
CA ILE A 343 -5.24 -37.63 18.23
C ILE A 343 -6.62 -38.26 18.44
N ASP A 344 -7.30 -38.57 17.35
CA ASP A 344 -8.47 -39.44 17.35
C ASP A 344 -8.04 -40.80 17.87
N LYS A 345 -8.31 -41.05 19.15
CA LYS A 345 -8.30 -42.40 19.70
C LYS A 345 -9.45 -43.16 19.03
N LYS A 346 -9.08 -44.02 18.08
CA LYS A 346 -9.87 -45.19 17.67
C LYS A 346 -10.55 -45.81 18.90
N LYS A 347 -11.87 -45.70 18.98
CA LYS A 347 -12.69 -46.69 19.68
C LYS A 347 -13.31 -47.58 18.62
N SER A 348 -12.82 -48.81 18.55
CA SER A 348 -13.52 -49.92 17.94
C SER A 348 -14.83 -50.15 18.70
N HIS A 349 -15.88 -50.38 17.93
CA HIS A 349 -17.12 -51.02 18.37
C HIS A 349 -16.80 -52.26 19.22
N ASP A 350 -17.47 -52.38 20.36
CA ASP A 350 -18.12 -53.63 20.74
C ASP A 350 -19.24 -53.38 21.73
N ASP A 351 -20.16 -54.34 21.71
CA ASP A 351 -21.58 -54.22 21.99
C ASP A 351 -22.02 -53.79 23.39
N LEU A 352 -23.25 -53.29 23.37
CA LEU A 352 -24.16 -53.07 24.47
C LEU A 352 -24.26 -54.31 25.37
N ASP A 353 -23.90 -54.16 26.65
CA ASP A 353 -24.69 -54.81 27.68
C ASP A 353 -24.76 -54.01 28.99
N LYS A 354 -25.99 -53.88 29.48
CA LYS A 354 -26.38 -53.13 30.68
C LYS A 354 -26.27 -54.05 31.90
N GLN A 355 -25.52 -53.64 32.93
CA GLN A 355 -25.94 -53.73 34.36
C GLN A 355 -24.88 -53.09 35.30
N PRO A 356 -25.31 -52.38 36.37
CA PRO A 356 -24.40 -51.72 37.32
C PRO A 356 -24.30 -52.52 38.66
N PRO A 357 -23.66 -52.00 39.72
CA PRO A 357 -22.33 -52.39 40.19
C PRO A 357 -22.36 -53.21 41.50
N LYS A 358 -21.25 -53.88 41.88
CA LYS A 358 -21.03 -54.25 43.29
C LYS A 358 -19.56 -54.43 43.70
N ASN A 359 -19.15 -53.44 44.49
CA ASN A 359 -18.19 -53.40 45.60
C ASN A 359 -17.48 -54.69 46.06
N ASN A 360 -16.15 -54.62 46.16
CA ASN A 360 -15.31 -54.85 47.36
C ASN A 360 -13.96 -55.48 47.01
N GLY A 361 -12.90 -55.03 47.69
CA GLY A 361 -11.77 -55.92 48.00
C GLY A 361 -10.37 -55.37 47.75
N THR A 362 -9.86 -54.70 48.76
CA THR A 362 -8.45 -54.46 49.10
C THR A 362 -7.54 -55.66 48.82
N LYS A 363 -6.36 -55.46 48.19
CA LYS A 363 -5.01 -55.76 48.74
C LYS A 363 -3.91 -55.89 47.66
N SER A 364 -2.85 -55.10 47.88
CA SER A 364 -1.40 -55.39 47.81
C SER A 364 -0.89 -56.65 47.08
N GLY A 365 0.09 -56.44 46.20
CA GLY A 365 1.06 -57.45 45.76
C GLY A 365 2.15 -56.82 44.87
N GLU A 366 3.39 -56.85 45.33
CA GLU A 366 4.60 -56.30 44.70
C GLU A 366 5.13 -57.11 43.50
N ALA A 367 5.79 -56.37 42.58
CA ALA A 367 6.97 -56.62 41.72
C ALA A 367 7.27 -58.02 41.10
N PRO A 368 7.97 -58.04 39.93
CA PRO A 368 9.44 -57.96 40.00
C PRO A 368 10.12 -57.05 38.97
N GLU A 369 11.29 -56.57 39.38
CA GLU A 369 12.37 -55.93 38.63
C GLU A 369 12.86 -56.72 37.40
N LYS A 370 13.30 -55.98 36.37
CA LYS A 370 14.55 -56.29 35.66
C LYS A 370 15.14 -55.11 34.89
N ASN A 371 16.30 -54.66 35.37
CA ASN A 371 17.49 -54.17 34.67
C ASN A 371 17.34 -53.40 33.34
N ARG A 372 17.89 -52.18 33.33
CA ARG A 372 18.99 -51.79 32.41
C ARG A 372 19.53 -50.39 32.76
N GLU A 373 20.54 -50.36 33.62
CA GLU A 373 21.65 -49.44 33.42
C GLU A 373 22.46 -49.98 32.24
N ASP A 374 22.57 -49.20 31.17
CA ASP A 374 23.82 -49.14 30.41
C ASP A 374 23.80 -47.98 29.42
N LEU A 375 24.90 -47.22 29.45
CA LEU A 375 25.39 -46.31 28.42
C LEU A 375 24.87 -44.86 28.41
N LYS A 376 25.08 -44.19 29.55
CA LYS A 376 25.65 -42.82 29.53
C LYS A 376 27.06 -42.86 28.91
N ARG A 377 27.16 -42.75 27.59
CA ARG A 377 28.39 -42.34 26.89
C ARG A 377 28.00 -41.73 25.55
N LEU A 378 27.93 -40.41 25.51
CA LEU A 378 28.24 -39.56 24.36
C LEU A 378 28.11 -38.11 24.84
N GLY A 379 29.06 -37.71 25.69
CA GLY A 379 29.33 -36.30 25.89
C GLY A 379 30.16 -35.80 24.73
N ILE A 380 29.81 -34.64 24.19
CA ILE A 380 30.72 -33.57 23.78
C ILE A 380 29.89 -32.27 23.83
N VAL A 381 30.57 -31.25 24.35
CA VAL A 381 30.16 -29.90 24.75
C VAL A 381 29.48 -29.11 23.63
#